data_AF-A0A6C0K3L9-F1
#
_entry.id   AF-A0A6C0K3L9-F1
#
_cell.length_a   1.000
_cell.length_b   1.000
_cell.length_c   1.000
_cell.angle_alpha   90.00
_cell.angle_beta   90.00
_cell.angle_gamma   90.00
#
_symmetry.space_group_name_H-M   'P 1'
#
loop_
_entity.id
_entity.type
_entity.pdbx_description
1 polymer ?
#
loop_
_entity_poly.entity_id
_entity_poly.type
_entity_poly.pdbx_seq_one_letter_code
_entity_poly.pdbx_strand_id
1 'polypeptide(L)'
;MPRLFIFTTAIVVGLVASYLGTLHCHLNITKLTDSLNPSQLMVYRNARRRRLIYFIVGIILAIIGMILFLCLSSSPLYPRIINALIILLLTPMIVYTLFPKSPYMLEQTDINNQETKHWFSVYVCMKNGMVYGFCVGFIVALLVLTVAQLLIGRS
;
A
#
# COMPACT_ATOMS: atom_id res chain seq x y z
N MET A 1 5.01 -27.80 6.76
CA MET A 1 4.13 -27.11 5.80
C MET A 1 3.13 -26.11 6.41
N PRO A 2 2.41 -26.37 7.54
CA PRO A 2 1.33 -25.47 7.98
C PRO A 2 1.81 -24.11 8.51
N ARG A 3 2.97 -24.05 9.16
CA ARG A 3 3.53 -22.79 9.69
C ARG A 3 3.89 -21.78 8.58
N LEU A 4 4.48 -22.26 7.49
CA LEU A 4 4.83 -21.41 6.35
C LEU A 4 3.57 -20.86 5.66
N PHE A 5 2.52 -21.70 5.56
CA PHE A 5 1.24 -21.30 5.02
C PHE A 5 0.57 -20.20 5.85
N ILE A 6 0.51 -20.36 7.18
CA ILE A 6 -0.05 -19.33 8.07
C ILE A 6 0.68 -18.01 7.89
N PHE A 7 2.01 -18.05 7.83
CA PHE A 7 2.83 -16.85 7.68
C PHE A 7 2.58 -16.14 6.35
N THR A 8 2.57 -16.86 5.22
CA THR A 8 2.34 -16.22 3.90
C THR A 8 0.91 -15.72 3.73
N THR A 9 -0.08 -16.42 4.27
CA THR A 9 -1.46 -15.93 4.30
C THR A 9 -1.59 -14.67 5.18
N ALA A 10 -0.93 -14.63 6.34
CA ALA A 10 -0.91 -13.44 7.19
C ALA A 10 -0.28 -12.23 6.48
N ILE A 11 0.76 -12.44 5.67
CA ILE A 11 1.35 -11.37 4.83
C ILE A 11 0.30 -10.81 3.87
N VAL A 12 -0.44 -11.66 3.15
CA VAL A 12 -1.47 -11.20 2.21
C VAL A 12 -2.55 -10.40 2.94
N VAL A 13 -3.02 -10.87 4.10
CA VAL A 13 -4.02 -10.14 4.89
C VAL A 13 -3.47 -8.78 5.35
N GLY A 14 -2.22 -8.73 5.83
CA GLY A 14 -1.55 -7.49 6.18
C GLY A 14 -1.46 -6.52 4.98
N LEU A 15 -1.07 -7.02 3.81
CA LEU A 15 -1.01 -6.20 2.59
C LEU A 15 -2.39 -5.65 2.21
N VAL A 16 -3.44 -6.47 2.22
CA VAL A 16 -4.82 -6.00 1.96
C VAL A 16 -5.24 -4.94 2.98
N ALA A 17 -5.01 -5.19 4.27
CA ALA A 17 -5.33 -4.23 5.34
C ALA A 17 -4.55 -2.91 5.18
N SER A 18 -3.31 -2.94 4.68
CA SER A 18 -2.53 -1.75 4.38
C SER A 18 -3.21 -0.87 3.31
N TYR A 19 -3.73 -1.46 2.24
CA TYR A 19 -4.47 -0.73 1.20
C TYR A 19 -5.77 -0.15 1.77
N LEU A 20 -6.52 -0.92 2.56
CA LEU A 20 -7.75 -0.45 3.20
C LEU A 20 -7.49 0.69 4.19
N GLY A 21 -6.38 0.64 4.93
CA GLY A 21 -5.96 1.69 5.86
C GLY A 21 -5.75 3.05 5.18
N THR A 22 -5.33 3.05 3.90
CA THR A 22 -5.16 4.31 3.14
C THR A 22 -6.48 4.97 2.71
N LEU A 23 -7.59 4.22 2.64
CA LEU A 23 -8.90 4.75 2.21
C LEU A 23 -9.45 5.81 3.19
N HIS A 24 -9.19 5.64 4.48
CA HIS A 24 -9.64 6.56 5.53
C HIS A 24 -9.03 7.97 5.38
N CYS A 25 -7.88 8.09 4.71
CA CYS A 25 -7.22 9.38 4.48
C CYS A 25 -7.83 10.19 3.32
N HIS A 26 -8.74 9.61 2.53
CA HIS A 26 -9.31 10.26 1.35
C HIS A 26 -10.16 11.51 1.68
N LEU A 27 -10.79 11.54 2.86
CA LEU A 27 -11.59 12.68 3.34
C LEU A 27 -10.76 13.95 3.55
N ASN A 28 -9.46 13.82 3.83
CA ASN A 28 -8.57 14.96 4.02
C ASN A 28 -8.06 15.53 2.68
N ILE A 29 -8.16 14.76 1.59
CA ILE A 29 -7.69 15.16 0.25
C ILE A 29 -8.63 16.19 -0.37
N THR A 30 -9.95 16.02 -0.20
CA THR A 30 -10.96 16.94 -0.75
C THR A 30 -10.83 18.31 -0.10
N LYS A 31 -10.77 18.35 1.23
CA LYS A 31 -10.54 19.58 2.00
C LYS A 31 -9.26 20.32 1.58
N LEU A 32 -8.18 19.59 1.32
CA LEU A 32 -6.94 20.18 0.82
C LEU A 32 -7.09 20.74 -0.61
N THR A 33 -7.87 20.08 -1.46
CA THR A 33 -8.09 20.53 -2.84
C THR A 33 -8.87 21.84 -2.89
N ASP A 34 -9.84 21.98 -2.00
CA ASP A 34 -10.71 23.16 -1.92
C ASP A 34 -9.99 24.38 -1.30
N SER A 35 -8.95 24.16 -0.51
CA SER A 35 -8.18 25.23 0.13
C SER A 35 -7.05 25.80 -0.72
N LEU A 36 -6.77 25.24 -1.91
CA LEU A 36 -5.62 25.62 -2.74
C LEU A 36 -5.99 26.72 -3.75
N ASN A 37 -5.15 27.75 -3.85
CA ASN A 37 -5.27 28.76 -4.92
C ASN A 37 -4.95 28.15 -6.30
N PRO A 38 -5.35 28.79 -7.42
CA PRO A 38 -5.20 28.21 -8.77
C PRO A 38 -3.78 27.78 -9.15
N SER A 39 -2.77 28.56 -8.75
CA SER A 39 -1.35 28.23 -9.00
C SER A 39 -0.91 26.98 -8.24
N GLN A 40 -1.25 26.88 -6.96
CA GLN A 40 -0.89 25.75 -6.10
C GLN A 40 -1.68 24.49 -6.46
N LEU A 41 -2.93 24.66 -6.90
CA LEU A 41 -3.76 23.57 -7.42
C LEU A 41 -3.14 22.94 -8.67
N MET A 42 -2.53 23.73 -9.54
CA MET A 42 -1.83 23.22 -10.73
C MET A 42 -0.61 22.37 -10.34
N VAL A 43 0.19 22.85 -9.38
CA VAL A 43 1.35 22.13 -8.84
C VAL A 43 0.91 20.82 -8.17
N TYR A 44 -0.13 20.88 -7.34
CA TYR A 44 -0.73 19.73 -6.69
C TYR A 44 -1.22 18.68 -7.70
N ARG A 45 -1.98 19.09 -8.72
CA ARG A 45 -2.48 18.18 -9.78
C ARG A 45 -1.34 17.51 -10.53
N ASN A 46 -0.28 18.24 -10.86
CA ASN A 46 0.90 17.68 -11.51
C ASN A 46 1.64 16.67 -10.62
N ALA A 47 1.81 16.98 -9.33
CA ALA A 47 2.40 16.05 -8.36
C ALA A 47 1.54 14.78 -8.19
N ARG A 48 0.23 14.93 -8.05
CA ARG A 48 -0.73 13.83 -7.96
C ARG A 48 -0.70 12.96 -9.21
N ARG A 49 -0.69 13.55 -10.40
CA ARG A 49 -0.62 12.84 -11.69
C ARG A 49 0.65 12.01 -11.79
N ARG A 50 1.82 12.56 -11.43
CA ARG A 50 3.09 11.81 -11.42
C ARG A 50 3.05 10.62 -10.48
N ARG A 51 2.54 10.80 -9.25
CA ARG A 51 2.39 9.71 -8.27
C ARG A 51 1.46 8.60 -8.78
N LEU A 52 0.37 8.98 -9.46
CA LEU A 52 -0.57 8.03 -10.06
C LEU A 52 0.08 7.25 -11.21
N ILE A 53 0.90 7.89 -12.04
CA ILE A 53 1.68 7.21 -13.08
C ILE A 53 2.63 6.18 -12.46
N TYR A 54 3.39 6.54 -11.41
CA TYR A 54 4.26 5.58 -10.73
C TYR A 54 3.51 4.39 -10.14
N PHE A 55 2.33 4.63 -9.57
CA PHE A 55 1.47 3.57 -9.08
C PHE A 55 0.98 2.64 -10.21
N ILE A 56 0.56 3.19 -11.36
CA ILE A 56 0.16 2.40 -12.53
C ILE A 56 1.33 1.58 -13.07
N VAL A 57 2.53 2.17 -13.18
CA VAL A 57 3.74 1.44 -13.58
C VAL A 57 4.00 0.28 -12.62
N GLY A 58 3.86 0.52 -11.31
CA GLY A 58 3.96 -0.51 -10.30
C GLY A 58 2.95 -1.64 -10.49
N ILE A 59 1.68 -1.34 -10.80
CA ILE A 59 0.64 -2.33 -11.10
C ILE A 59 1.00 -3.14 -12.35
N ILE A 60 1.46 -2.50 -13.42
CA ILE A 60 1.83 -3.20 -14.65
C ILE A 60 2.97 -4.20 -14.37
N LEU A 61 4.01 -3.77 -13.65
CA LEU A 61 5.10 -4.65 -13.24
C LEU A 61 4.61 -5.79 -12.34
N ALA A 62 3.68 -5.51 -11.43
CA ALA A 62 3.09 -6.49 -10.54
C ALA A 62 2.31 -7.57 -11.32
N ILE A 63 1.52 -7.18 -12.31
CA ILE A 63 0.76 -8.09 -13.17
C ILE A 63 1.72 -8.96 -14.00
N ILE A 64 2.74 -8.36 -14.61
CA ILE A 64 3.76 -9.11 -15.36
C ILE A 64 4.46 -10.12 -14.44
N GLY A 65 4.94 -9.68 -13.28
CA GLY A 65 5.60 -10.55 -12.30
C GLY A 65 4.70 -11.67 -11.79
N MET A 66 3.43 -11.37 -11.53
CA MET A 66 2.42 -12.35 -11.12
C MET A 66 2.21 -13.42 -12.20
N ILE A 67 2.02 -13.01 -13.47
CA ILE A 67 1.82 -13.94 -14.60
C ILE A 67 3.07 -14.81 -14.81
N LEU A 68 4.26 -14.21 -14.82
CA LEU A 68 5.52 -14.94 -14.95
C LEU A 68 5.67 -15.98 -13.83
N PHE A 69 5.38 -15.60 -12.58
CA PHE A 69 5.44 -16.52 -11.46
C PHE A 69 4.43 -17.67 -11.59
N LEU A 70 3.19 -17.37 -12.01
CA LEU A 70 2.16 -18.40 -12.20
C LEU A 70 2.53 -19.41 -13.30
N CYS A 71 3.14 -18.95 -14.40
CA CYS A 71 3.53 -19.80 -15.53
C CYS A 71 4.78 -20.64 -15.24
N LEU A 72 5.76 -20.09 -14.50
CA LEU A 72 7.06 -20.75 -14.29
C LEU A 72 7.10 -21.59 -13.00
N SER A 73 6.21 -21.35 -12.05
CA SER A 73 6.24 -22.04 -10.76
C SER A 73 5.59 -23.42 -10.82
N SER A 74 6.38 -24.44 -10.45
CA SER A 74 5.95 -25.83 -10.22
C SER A 74 5.36 -26.06 -8.83
N SER A 75 5.14 -24.99 -8.04
CA SER A 75 4.57 -25.09 -6.69
C SER A 75 3.12 -25.60 -6.71
N PRO A 76 2.64 -26.25 -5.64
CA PRO A 76 1.24 -26.61 -5.49
C PRO A 76 0.32 -25.39 -5.64
N LEU A 77 -0.93 -25.62 -6.09
CA LEU A 77 -1.86 -24.55 -6.50
C LEU A 77 -2.03 -23.46 -5.43
N TYR A 78 -2.30 -23.83 -4.18
CA TYR A 78 -2.52 -22.89 -3.08
C TYR A 78 -1.34 -21.97 -2.77
N PRO A 79 -0.13 -22.46 -2.42
CA PRO A 79 1.02 -21.59 -2.16
C PRO A 79 1.43 -20.80 -3.41
N ARG A 80 1.20 -21.35 -4.61
CA ARG A 80 1.42 -20.62 -5.87
C ARG A 80 0.51 -19.40 -5.99
N ILE A 81 -0.78 -19.52 -5.68
CA ILE A 81 -1.72 -18.39 -5.70
C ILE A 81 -1.38 -17.36 -4.61
N ILE A 82 -1.07 -17.79 -3.39
CA ILE A 82 -0.71 -16.87 -2.30
C ILE A 82 0.53 -16.04 -2.65
N ASN A 83 1.58 -16.69 -3.16
CA ASN A 83 2.79 -15.97 -3.56
C ASN A 83 2.54 -15.03 -4.76
N ALA A 84 1.70 -15.43 -5.71
CA ALA A 84 1.28 -14.57 -6.80
C ALA A 84 0.54 -13.31 -6.29
N LEU A 85 -0.32 -13.45 -5.27
CA LEU A 85 -0.99 -12.32 -4.61
C LEU A 85 0.00 -11.42 -3.87
N ILE A 86 1.00 -11.99 -3.20
CA ILE A 86 2.06 -11.20 -2.56
C ILE A 86 2.79 -10.36 -3.61
N ILE A 87 3.18 -10.95 -4.74
CA ILE A 87 3.82 -10.22 -5.85
C ILE A 87 2.91 -9.09 -6.34
N LEU A 88 1.63 -9.39 -6.56
CA LEU A 88 0.64 -8.41 -7.05
C LEU A 88 0.48 -7.22 -6.10
N LEU A 89 0.42 -7.46 -4.80
CA LEU A 89 0.16 -6.42 -3.79
C LEU A 89 1.42 -5.68 -3.33
N LEU A 90 2.55 -6.36 -3.25
CA LEU A 90 3.80 -5.81 -2.73
C LEU A 90 4.56 -5.00 -3.79
N THR A 91 4.54 -5.42 -5.06
CA THR A 91 5.30 -4.76 -6.13
C THR A 91 4.91 -3.28 -6.31
N PRO A 92 3.61 -2.92 -6.40
CA PRO A 92 3.22 -1.51 -6.53
C PRO A 92 3.65 -0.67 -5.33
N MET A 93 3.64 -1.25 -4.12
CA MET A 93 4.08 -0.60 -2.89
C MET A 93 5.58 -0.32 -2.89
N ILE A 94 6.40 -1.30 -3.31
CA ILE A 94 7.85 -1.12 -3.46
C ILE A 94 8.15 -0.06 -4.51
N VAL A 95 7.55 -0.17 -5.70
CA VAL A 95 7.73 0.80 -6.80
C VAL A 95 7.34 2.20 -6.32
N TYR A 96 6.16 2.37 -5.73
CA TYR A 96 5.71 3.66 -5.23
C TYR A 96 6.64 4.27 -4.16
N THR A 97 7.32 3.43 -3.38
CA THR A 97 8.24 3.87 -2.32
C THR A 97 9.62 4.25 -2.85
N LEU A 98 10.13 3.52 -3.85
CA LEU A 98 11.45 3.74 -4.43
C LEU A 98 11.48 4.95 -5.37
N PHE A 99 10.39 5.25 -6.07
CA PHE A 99 10.39 6.39 -6.99
C PHE A 99 10.48 7.72 -6.23
N PRO A 100 11.45 8.59 -6.58
CA PRO A 100 11.64 9.85 -5.89
C PRO A 100 10.40 10.72 -6.05
N LYS A 101 9.79 11.07 -4.92
CA LYS A 101 8.67 12.01 -4.88
C LYS A 101 9.24 13.39 -5.17
N SER A 102 8.81 14.02 -6.26
CA SER A 102 9.37 15.32 -6.62
C SER A 102 9.10 16.36 -5.52
N PRO A 103 10.07 17.23 -5.22
CA PRO A 103 9.99 18.20 -4.13
C PRO A 103 9.04 19.39 -4.43
N TYR A 104 8.46 19.46 -5.62
CA TYR A 104 7.75 20.62 -6.18
C TYR A 104 6.73 21.35 -5.28
N MET A 105 6.05 20.70 -4.32
CA MET A 105 5.17 21.45 -3.41
C MET A 105 5.92 22.10 -2.24
N LEU A 106 6.99 21.48 -1.74
CA LEU A 106 7.76 21.95 -0.59
C LEU A 106 8.74 23.05 -0.95
N GLU A 107 9.22 23.07 -2.19
CA GLU A 107 10.12 24.11 -2.69
C GLU A 107 9.40 25.41 -3.07
N GLN A 108 8.08 25.36 -3.27
CA GLN A 108 7.28 26.50 -3.73
C GLN A 108 6.39 27.09 -2.65
N THR A 109 6.41 26.53 -1.43
CA THR A 109 5.59 27.02 -0.32
C THR A 109 6.43 27.21 0.92
N ASP A 110 6.21 28.34 1.59
CA ASP A 110 6.84 28.64 2.86
C ASP A 110 6.47 27.56 3.90
N ILE A 111 7.44 27.03 4.65
CA ILE A 111 7.24 25.92 5.60
C ILE A 111 6.21 26.27 6.69
N ASN A 112 6.02 27.57 6.93
CA ASN A 112 5.03 28.09 7.87
C ASN A 112 3.62 28.20 7.30
N ASN A 113 3.43 27.99 5.99
CA ASN A 113 2.12 28.04 5.37
C ASN A 113 1.24 26.88 5.86
N GLN A 114 0.02 27.21 6.27
CA GLN A 114 -0.98 26.26 6.76
C GLN A 114 -1.32 25.19 5.69
N GLU A 115 -1.26 25.55 4.41
CA GLU A 115 -1.53 24.62 3.30
C GLU A 115 -0.45 23.53 3.17
N THR A 116 0.82 23.88 3.39
CA THR A 116 1.94 22.94 3.37
C THR A 116 1.80 21.93 4.52
N LYS A 117 1.37 22.41 5.69
CA LYS A 117 1.06 21.55 6.84
C LYS A 117 -0.11 20.60 6.54
N HIS A 118 -1.16 21.06 5.88
CA HIS A 118 -2.29 20.20 5.46
C HIS A 118 -1.87 19.14 4.43
N TRP A 119 -1.01 19.51 3.48
CA TRP A 119 -0.46 18.54 2.53
C TRP A 119 0.38 17.47 3.22
N PHE A 120 1.25 17.88 4.14
CA PHE A 120 2.03 16.94 4.95
C PHE A 120 1.14 16.05 5.81
N SER A 121 0.07 16.57 6.42
CA SER A 121 -0.83 15.77 7.25
C SER A 121 -1.53 14.67 6.43
N VAL A 122 -1.94 14.98 5.20
CA VAL A 122 -2.50 13.98 4.27
C VAL A 122 -1.46 12.91 3.95
N TYR A 123 -0.23 13.33 3.64
CA TYR A 123 0.86 12.40 3.33
C TYR A 123 1.21 11.49 4.50
N VAL A 124 1.33 12.05 5.71
CA VAL A 124 1.61 11.29 6.94
C VAL A 124 0.45 10.34 7.23
N CYS A 125 -0.80 10.78 7.07
CA CYS A 125 -1.97 9.92 7.21
C CYS A 125 -1.87 8.69 6.29
N MET A 126 -1.61 8.89 4.99
CA MET A 126 -1.52 7.78 4.04
C MET A 126 -0.37 6.83 4.37
N LYS A 127 0.82 7.37 4.67
CA LYS A 127 1.99 6.57 5.05
C LYS A 127 1.70 5.74 6.30
N ASN A 128 1.13 6.36 7.32
CA ASN A 128 0.81 5.71 8.58
C ASN A 128 -0.30 4.66 8.38
N GLY A 129 -1.35 4.98 7.62
CA GLY A 129 -2.43 4.03 7.30
C GLY A 129 -1.91 2.77 6.61
N MET A 130 -0.93 2.90 5.72
CA MET A 130 -0.27 1.77 5.08
C MET A 130 0.54 0.93 6.09
N VAL A 131 1.39 1.55 6.91
CA VAL A 131 2.22 0.83 7.90
C VAL A 131 1.37 0.19 9.00
N TYR A 132 0.47 0.96 9.63
CA TYR A 132 -0.40 0.44 10.68
C TYR A 132 -1.38 -0.61 10.14
N GLY A 133 -1.95 -0.40 8.96
CA GLY A 133 -2.81 -1.39 8.32
C GLY A 133 -2.08 -2.71 8.10
N PHE A 134 -0.84 -2.66 7.62
CA PHE A 134 0.00 -3.87 7.50
C PHE A 134 0.25 -4.54 8.85
N CYS A 135 0.77 -3.81 9.83
CA CYS A 135 1.13 -4.37 11.14
C CYS A 135 -0.08 -4.99 11.84
N VAL A 136 -1.21 -4.27 11.89
CA VAL A 136 -2.44 -4.74 12.54
C VAL A 136 -3.00 -5.95 11.79
N GLY A 137 -3.16 -5.85 10.47
CA GLY A 137 -3.70 -6.96 9.66
C GLY A 137 -2.84 -8.23 9.75
N PHE A 138 -1.52 -8.07 9.71
CA PHE A 138 -0.57 -9.17 9.83
C PHE A 138 -0.65 -9.86 11.20
N ILE A 139 -0.57 -9.08 12.30
CA ILE A 139 -0.57 -9.63 13.67
C ILE A 139 -1.90 -10.34 13.97
N VAL A 140 -3.03 -9.71 13.63
CA VAL A 140 -4.36 -10.29 13.86
C VAL A 140 -4.51 -11.58 13.06
N ALA A 141 -4.14 -11.60 11.78
CA ALA A 141 -4.21 -12.80 10.96
C ALA A 141 -3.31 -13.92 11.50
N LEU A 142 -2.09 -13.59 11.92
CA LEU A 142 -1.15 -14.55 12.49
C LEU A 142 -1.73 -15.21 13.76
N LEU A 143 -2.30 -14.41 14.67
CA LEU A 143 -2.91 -14.92 15.90
C LEU A 143 -4.12 -15.81 15.60
N VAL A 144 -5.07 -15.32 14.79
CA VAL A 144 -6.30 -16.06 14.47
C VAL A 144 -6.00 -17.39 13.79
N LEU A 145 -5.12 -17.39 12.79
CA LEU A 145 -4.75 -18.61 12.05
C LEU A 145 -3.99 -19.60 12.94
N THR A 146 -3.12 -19.10 13.83
CA THR A 146 -2.38 -19.96 14.77
C THR A 146 -3.33 -20.62 15.78
N VAL A 147 -4.26 -19.85 16.35
CA VAL A 147 -5.27 -20.38 17.29
C VAL A 147 -6.19 -21.39 16.60
N ALA A 148 -6.65 -21.08 15.38
CA ALA A 148 -7.47 -22.00 14.60
C ALA A 148 -6.76 -23.34 14.33
N GLN A 149 -5.46 -23.30 13.98
CA GLN A 149 -4.67 -24.52 13.78
C GLN A 149 -4.56 -25.35 15.07
N LEU A 150 -4.39 -24.71 16.23
CA LEU A 150 -4.29 -25.40 17.52
C LEU A 150 -5.62 -26.06 17.93
N LEU A 151 -6.75 -25.46 17.59
CA LEU A 151 -8.08 -26.01 17.87
C LEU A 151 -8.41 -27.20 16.97
N ILE A 152 -8.16 -27.09 15.66
CA ILE A 152 -8.46 -28.14 14.68
C ILE A 152 -7.45 -29.30 14.79
N GLY A 153 -6.19 -29.04 15.15
CA GLY A 153 -5.19 -30.09 15.35
C GLY A 153 -5.36 -30.90 16.64
N ARG A 154 -6.34 -30.55 17.48
CA ARG A 154 -6.69 -31.26 18.73
C ARG A 154 -7.91 -32.18 18.59
N SER A 155 -8.63 -32.14 17.47
CA SER A 155 -9.74 -33.05 17.11
C SER A 155 -9.25 -34.16 16.20
#